data_AF-A0A5B8N442-F1
#
_entry.id   AF-A0A5B8N442-F1
#
_cell.length_a   1.000
_cell.length_b   1.000
_cell.length_c   1.000
_cell.angle_alpha   90.00
_cell.angle_beta   90.00
_cell.angle_gamma   90.00
#
_symmetry.space_group_name_H-M   'P 1'
#
loop_
_entity.id
_entity.type
_entity.pdbx_description
1 polymer ?
#
loop_
_entity_poly.entity_id
_entity_poly.type
_entity_poly.pdbx_seq_one_letter_code
_entity_poly.pdbx_strand_id
1 'polypeptide(L)' 'MEHTADEHVKYKGYTIFPMPSLSAGELWFGGYEITKDGTPVCVRKNIFPGFFYSEAAWVDSIEHAKIEIDNLAM' A
#
# COMPACT_ATOMS: atom_id res chain seq x y z
N MET A 1 14.33 1.97 9.53
CA MET A 1 14.54 0.64 8.91
C MET A 1 14.09 0.78 7.46
N GLU A 2 14.84 0.25 6.50
CA GLU A 2 14.45 0.33 5.07
C GLU A 2 13.49 -0.83 4.77
N HIS A 3 12.22 -0.52 4.50
CA HIS A 3 11.25 -1.53 4.04
C HIS A 3 11.58 -1.93 2.61
N THR A 4 11.87 -3.20 2.37
CA THR A 4 12.09 -3.70 1.00
C THR A 4 10.75 -3.84 0.28
N ALA A 5 10.76 -3.66 -1.04
CA ALA A 5 9.56 -3.74 -1.88
C ALA A 5 8.82 -5.09 -1.83
N ASP A 6 9.42 -6.11 -1.21
CA ASP A 6 8.87 -7.46 -1.07
C ASP A 6 8.17 -7.71 0.28
N GLU A 7 8.22 -6.74 1.21
CA GLU A 7 7.49 -6.84 2.48
C GLU A 7 5.99 -6.67 2.25
N HIS A 8 5.26 -7.78 2.43
CA HIS A 8 3.81 -7.83 2.31
C HIS A 8 3.14 -8.06 3.66
N VAL A 9 1.93 -7.53 3.80
CA VAL A 9 1.16 -7.58 5.05
C VAL A 9 -0.09 -8.44 4.85
N LYS A 10 -0.28 -9.44 5.72
CA LYS A 10 -1.50 -10.23 5.73
C LYS A 10 -2.57 -9.55 6.59
N TYR A 11 -3.78 -9.40 6.07
CA TYR A 11 -4.90 -8.80 6.79
C TYR A 11 -6.24 -9.42 6.36
N LYS A 12 -7.01 -9.96 7.31
CA LYS A 12 -8.35 -10.56 7.08
C LYS A 12 -8.42 -11.58 5.94
N GLY A 13 -7.36 -12.35 5.71
CA GLY A 13 -7.28 -13.35 4.62
C GLY A 13 -6.87 -12.77 3.26
N TYR A 14 -6.53 -11.49 3.20
CA TYR A 14 -5.95 -10.82 2.04
C TYR A 14 -4.45 -10.59 2.28
N THR A 15 -3.70 -10.43 1.19
CA THR A 15 -2.30 -9.99 1.21
C THR A 15 -2.19 -8.61 0.59
N ILE A 16 -1.62 -7.68 1.32
CA ILE A 16 -1.33 -6.30 0.92
C ILE A 16 0.13 -6.24 0.49
N PHE A 17 0.39 -5.71 -0.69
CA PHE A 17 1.71 -5.39 -1.21
C PHE A 17 1.84 -3.87 -1.26
N PRO A 18 2.48 -3.24 -0.27
CA PRO A 18 2.75 -1.81 -0.27
C PRO A 18 3.74 -1.47 -1.39
N MET A 19 3.41 -0.45 -2.16
CA MET A 19 4.17 0.01 -3.32
C MET A 19 4.37 1.52 -3.23
N PRO A 20 5.12 2.02 -2.23
CA PRO A 20 5.45 3.44 -2.18
C PRO A 20 6.26 3.83 -3.43
N SER A 21 5.90 4.95 -4.06
CA SER A 21 6.53 5.43 -5.29
C SER A 21 7.08 6.84 -5.11
N LEU A 22 8.32 7.06 -5.56
CA LEU A 22 8.91 8.40 -5.60
C LEU A 22 8.44 9.14 -6.86
N SER A 23 7.88 10.33 -6.69
CA SER A 23 7.48 11.22 -7.79
C SER A 23 8.53 12.30 -8.07
N ALA A 24 8.35 13.04 -9.16
CA ALA A 24 9.29 14.03 -9.71
C ALA A 24 9.53 15.30 -8.84
N GLY A 25 9.21 15.26 -7.55
CA GLY A 25 9.39 16.37 -6.60
C GLY A 25 9.93 15.92 -5.24
N GLU A 26 10.67 14.81 -5.19
CA GLU A 26 11.22 14.20 -3.96
C GLU A 26 10.15 13.76 -2.93
N LEU A 27 8.88 13.74 -3.35
CA LEU A 27 7.77 13.26 -2.55
C LEU A 27 7.48 11.79 -2.87
N TRP A 28 7.35 11.01 -1.81
CA TRP A 28 6.89 9.63 -1.82
C TRP A 28 5.37 9.58 -1.74
N PHE A 29 4.75 8.83 -2.63
CA PHE A 29 3.31 8.62 -2.60
C PHE A 29 3.00 7.21 -2.17
N GLY A 30 1.89 7.05 -1.45
CA GLY A 30 1.38 5.73 -1.12
C GLY A 30 0.92 4.97 -2.37
N GLY A 31 0.81 3.67 -2.25
CA GLY A 31 0.35 2.77 -3.30
C GLY A 31 0.29 1.36 -2.75
N TYR A 32 -0.67 0.56 -3.20
CA TYR A 32 -0.80 -0.82 -2.75
C TYR A 32 -1.49 -1.69 -3.79
N GLU A 33 -1.18 -2.98 -3.72
CA GLU A 33 -1.93 -4.05 -4.36
C GLU A 33 -2.49 -4.95 -3.28
N ILE A 34 -3.76 -5.33 -3.42
CA ILE A 34 -4.43 -6.29 -2.54
C ILE A 34 -4.68 -7.54 -3.37
N THR A 35 -4.30 -8.69 -2.83
CA THR A 35 -4.61 -10.00 -3.41
C THR A 35 -5.41 -10.84 -2.41
N LYS A 36 -6.23 -11.74 -2.93
CA LYS A 36 -6.89 -12.81 -2.16
C LYS A 36 -6.62 -14.13 -2.86
N ASP A 37 -6.08 -15.11 -2.12
CA ASP A 37 -5.69 -16.41 -2.66
C ASP A 37 -4.78 -16.30 -3.91
N GLY A 38 -3.88 -15.32 -3.91
CA GLY A 38 -2.96 -15.03 -5.02
C GLY A 38 -3.56 -14.29 -6.20
N THR A 39 -4.86 -13.97 -6.17
CA THR A 39 -5.54 -13.19 -7.22
C THR A 39 -5.60 -11.71 -6.84
N PRO A 40 -5.08 -10.78 -7.66
CA PRO A 40 -5.24 -9.35 -7.42
C PRO A 40 -6.71 -8.94 -7.46
N VAL A 41 -7.15 -8.25 -6.40
CA VAL A 41 -8.52 -7.74 -6.25
C VAL A 41 -8.59 -6.22 -6.29
N CYS A 42 -7.50 -5.53 -5.94
CA CYS A 42 -7.44 -4.07 -6.01
C CYS A 42 -6.00 -3.60 -6.19
N VAL A 43 -5.79 -2.56 -6.99
CA VAL A 43 -4.49 -1.89 -7.16
C VAL A 43 -4.72 -0.38 -7.14
N ARG A 44 -3.99 0.31 -6.28
CA ARG A 44 -3.96 1.78 -6.22
C ARG A 44 -2.51 2.26 -6.25
N LYS A 45 -2.25 3.30 -7.02
CA LYS A 45 -0.91 3.90 -7.19
C LYS A 45 -1.01 5.40 -7.00
N ASN A 46 0.06 6.00 -6.49
CA ASN A 46 0.19 7.45 -6.29
C ASN A 46 -0.96 8.03 -5.45
N ILE A 47 -1.27 7.38 -4.33
CA ILE A 47 -2.30 7.82 -3.39
C ILE A 47 -1.82 9.10 -2.70
N PHE A 48 -2.70 10.09 -2.64
CA PHE A 48 -2.43 11.37 -2.00
C PHE A 48 -2.82 11.30 -0.52
N PRO A 49 -2.07 11.93 0.41
CA PRO A 49 -0.97 12.87 0.20
C PRO A 49 0.39 12.28 -0.18
N GLY A 50 1.26 13.13 -0.72
CA GLY A 50 2.69 12.82 -0.85
C GLY A 50 3.42 13.12 0.46
N PHE A 51 4.47 12.36 0.75
CA PHE A 51 5.26 12.36 1.98
C PHE A 51 6.74 12.61 1.69
N PHE A 52 7.46 13.23 2.61
CA PHE A 52 8.91 13.43 2.48
C PHE A 52 9.74 12.16 2.75
N TYR A 53 9.12 11.12 3.32
CA TYR A 53 9.79 9.89 3.73
C TYR A 53 9.09 8.66 3.16
N SER A 54 9.86 7.71 2.63
CA SER A 54 9.34 6.45 2.07
C SER A 54 8.59 5.60 3.10
N GLU A 55 9.05 5.60 4.35
CA GLU A 55 8.42 4.88 5.46
C GLU A 55 7.00 5.39 5.73
N ALA A 56 6.79 6.71 5.66
CA ALA A 56 5.46 7.30 5.84
C ALA A 56 4.52 6.88 4.69
N ALA A 57 5.00 6.90 3.44
CA ALA A 57 4.24 6.42 2.30
C ALA A 57 3.94 4.92 2.37
N TRP A 58 4.85 4.12 2.95
CA TRP A 58 4.64 2.69 3.15
C TRP A 58 3.55 2.41 4.20
N VAL A 59 3.59 3.09 5.34
CA VAL A 59 2.55 2.98 6.39
C VAL A 59 1.20 3.43 5.85
N ASP A 60 1.15 4.57 5.15
CA ASP A 60 -0.07 5.09 4.52
C ASP A 60 -0.70 4.08 3.55
N SER A 61 0.15 3.44 2.72
CA SER A 61 -0.27 2.40 1.78
C SER A 61 -0.98 1.24 2.49
N ILE A 62 -0.47 0.80 3.64
CA ILE A 62 -1.06 -0.31 4.39
C ILE A 62 -2.37 0.10 5.04
N GLU A 63 -2.42 1.26 5.68
CA GLU A 63 -3.61 1.71 6.39
C GLU A 63 -4.77 1.94 5.41
N HIS A 64 -4.50 2.56 4.25
CA HIS A 64 -5.51 2.69 3.20
C HIS A 64 -5.93 1.33 2.62
N ALA A 65 -4.99 0.39 2.41
CA ALA A 65 -5.34 -0.95 1.95
C ALA A 65 -6.23 -1.71 2.94
N LYS A 66 -5.99 -1.58 4.25
CA LYS A 66 -6.84 -2.18 5.29
C LYS A 66 -8.26 -1.61 5.25
N ILE A 67 -8.41 -0.30 5.09
CA ILE A 67 -9.72 0.35 4.93
C ILE A 67 -10.45 -0.18 3.69
N GLU A 68 -9.75 -0.32 2.56
CA GLU A 68 -10.33 -0.89 1.34
C GLU A 68 -10.80 -2.33 1.56
N ILE A 69 -9.98 -3.17 2.22
CA ILE A 69 -10.35 -4.55 2.57
C ILE A 69 -11.58 -4.58 3.49
N ASP A 70 -11.64 -3.69 4.47
CA ASP A 70 -12.77 -3.60 5.39
C ASP A 70 -14.08 -3.25 4.65
N ASN A 71 -14.00 -2.41 3.61
CA ASN A 71 -15.14 -2.09 2.75
C ASN A 71 -15.52 -3.23 1.78
N LEU A 72 -14.56 -4.06 1.35
CA LEU A 72 -14.81 -5.22 0.48
C LEU A 72 -15.42 -6.42 1.23
N ALA A 73 -15.21 -6.50 2.54
CA ALA A 73 -15.70 -7.57 3.41
C ALA A 73 -17.12 -7.31 3.96
N MET A 74 -17.68 -6.13 3.69
CA MET A 74 -19.08 -5.77 3.91
C MET A 74 -19.98 -6.31 2.78
#